data_AF-A0A3C0I172-F1
#
_entry.id   AF-A0A3C0I172-F1
#
_cell.length_a   1.000
_cell.length_b   1.000
_cell.length_c   1.000
_cell.angle_alpha   90.00
_cell.angle_beta   90.00
_cell.angle_gamma   90.00
#
_symmetry.space_group_name_H-M   'P 1'
#
loop_
_entity.id
_entity.type
_entity.pdbx_description
1 polymer ?
#
loop_
_entity_poly.entity_id
_entity_poly.type
_entity_poly.pdbx_seq_one_letter_code
_entity_poly.pdbx_strand_id
1 'polypeptide(L)'
;MSMGQELAYTNSINPKTITITLPAPIYSCVERQSQLMRRSIAEELVAVITEYWQKEALADDIEQALAQLDLLTDSELWQTAQISVSSEKTEYMQELVEKQQRDGLTEYENQQAQLLSHLFNRMMLVRAKAAALLKKRDYDISPLIK
;
A
#
# COMPACT_ATOMS: atom_id res chain seq x y z
N MET A 1 -18.82 -36.35 -31.39
CA MET A 1 -18.02 -35.28 -32.00
C MET A 1 -18.72 -33.95 -31.79
N SER A 2 -17.93 -32.91 -31.48
CA SER A 2 -18.30 -31.50 -31.26
C SER A 2 -19.07 -31.21 -29.97
N MET A 3 -18.40 -31.07 -28.82
CA MET A 3 -17.49 -29.98 -28.41
C MET A 3 -18.28 -28.72 -28.09
N GLY A 4 -18.75 -28.67 -26.83
CA GLY A 4 -19.31 -27.47 -26.21
C GLY A 4 -18.20 -26.43 -26.06
N GLN A 5 -18.43 -25.27 -26.66
CA GLN A 5 -17.48 -24.17 -26.60
C GLN A 5 -17.50 -23.53 -25.22
N GLU A 6 -16.37 -23.77 -24.56
CA GLU A 6 -15.67 -22.96 -23.56
C GLU A 6 -16.10 -21.48 -23.50
N LEU A 7 -16.73 -21.13 -22.38
CA LEU A 7 -16.95 -19.74 -21.96
C LEU A 7 -15.63 -19.18 -21.43
N ALA A 8 -14.87 -18.50 -22.30
CA ALA A 8 -13.70 -17.74 -21.88
C ALA A 8 -14.10 -16.28 -21.58
N TYR A 9 -14.08 -15.96 -20.30
CA TYR A 9 -14.13 -14.62 -19.71
C TYR A 9 -13.08 -13.69 -20.34
N THR A 10 -13.47 -12.50 -20.80
CA THR A 10 -12.53 -11.37 -20.87
C THR A 10 -13.18 -10.09 -20.35
N ASN A 11 -12.82 -9.74 -19.12
CA ASN A 11 -12.98 -8.40 -18.58
C ASN A 11 -12.12 -7.45 -19.43
N SER A 12 -12.72 -6.82 -20.44
CA SER A 12 -12.01 -5.96 -21.40
C SER A 12 -11.61 -4.66 -20.71
N ILE A 13 -10.34 -4.53 -20.32
CA ILE A 13 -9.73 -3.23 -20.00
C ILE A 13 -9.73 -2.43 -21.30
N ASN A 14 -10.53 -1.36 -21.38
CA ASN A 14 -10.64 -0.52 -22.58
C ASN A 14 -9.65 0.65 -22.47
N PRO A 15 -8.48 0.59 -23.15
CA PRO A 15 -7.46 1.63 -23.03
C PRO A 15 -7.93 2.94 -23.65
N LYS A 16 -7.78 4.06 -22.92
CA LYS A 16 -8.04 5.41 -23.43
C LYS A 16 -6.72 6.12 -23.71
N THR A 17 -6.53 6.57 -24.95
CA THR A 17 -5.34 7.32 -25.37
C THR A 17 -5.54 8.81 -25.12
N ILE A 18 -4.55 9.44 -24.51
CA ILE A 18 -4.49 10.90 -24.30
C ILE A 18 -3.16 11.44 -24.84
N THR A 19 -3.17 12.67 -25.35
CA THR A 19 -1.95 13.41 -25.69
C THR A 19 -1.69 14.43 -24.60
N ILE A 20 -0.49 14.44 -24.05
CA ILE A 20 -0.09 15.34 -22.97
C ILE A 20 1.11 16.18 -23.40
N THR A 21 1.17 17.42 -22.93
CA THR A 21 2.35 18.28 -23.09
C THR A 21 3.08 18.33 -21.76
N LEU A 22 4.30 17.79 -21.72
CA LEU A 22 5.12 17.76 -20.50
C LEU A 22 6.07 18.96 -20.46
N PRO A 23 6.26 19.61 -19.30
CA PRO A 23 7.38 20.51 -19.09
C PRO A 23 8.70 19.81 -19.41
N ALA A 24 9.62 20.49 -20.09
CA ALA A 24 10.91 19.92 -20.50
C ALA A 24 11.68 19.21 -19.36
N PRO A 25 11.72 19.74 -18.11
CA PRO A 25 12.38 19.04 -17.01
C PRO A 25 11.77 17.67 -16.68
N ILE A 26 10.44 17.56 -16.77
CA ILE A 26 9.71 16.32 -16.48
C ILE A 26 9.95 15.31 -17.61
N TYR A 27 9.87 15.76 -18.86
CA TYR A 27 10.15 14.91 -20.02
C TYR A 27 11.55 14.30 -19.95
N SER A 28 12.59 15.11 -19.70
CA SER A 28 13.97 14.63 -19.59
C SER A 28 14.18 13.67 -18.41
N CYS A 29 13.40 13.83 -17.33
CA CYS A 29 13.44 12.90 -16.20
C CYS A 29 12.88 11.52 -16.60
N VAL A 30 11.69 11.51 -17.20
CA VAL A 30 11.01 10.28 -17.66
C VAL A 30 11.82 9.58 -18.74
N GLU A 31 12.40 10.33 -19.69
CA GLU A 31 13.28 9.77 -20.74
C GLU A 31 14.51 9.07 -20.15
N ARG A 32 15.14 9.66 -19.12
CA ARG A 32 16.27 9.03 -18.44
C ARG A 32 15.87 7.74 -17.73
N GLN A 33 14.74 7.75 -17.02
CA GLN A 33 14.22 6.57 -16.33
C GLN A 33 13.83 5.47 -17.32
N SER A 34 13.19 5.81 -18.42
CA SER A 34 12.77 4.84 -19.43
C SER A 34 13.97 4.11 -20.06
N GLN A 35 15.09 4.81 -20.26
CA GLN A 35 16.35 4.22 -20.72
C GLN A 35 16.95 3.25 -19.69
N LEU A 36 16.95 3.62 -18.41
CA LEU A 36 17.43 2.76 -17.32
C LEU A 36 16.57 1.50 -17.19
N MET A 37 15.25 1.66 -17.26
CA MET A 37 14.25 0.60 -17.12
C MET A 37 13.97 -0.17 -18.41
N ARG A 38 14.64 0.21 -19.52
CA ARG A 38 14.50 -0.39 -20.86
C ARG A 38 13.04 -0.50 -21.34
N ARG A 39 12.25 0.54 -21.07
CA ARG A 39 10.85 0.67 -21.51
C ARG A 39 10.63 1.96 -22.27
N SER A 40 9.49 2.07 -22.96
CA SER A 40 9.14 3.31 -23.65
C SER A 40 8.83 4.44 -22.66
N ILE A 41 8.94 5.68 -23.12
CA ILE A 41 8.58 6.88 -22.33
C ILE A 41 7.11 6.81 -21.87
N ALA A 42 6.22 6.30 -22.71
CA ALA A 42 4.80 6.15 -22.38
C ALA A 42 4.60 5.11 -21.27
N GLU A 43 5.26 3.96 -21.35
CA GLU A 43 5.19 2.92 -20.30
C GLU A 43 5.80 3.39 -18.99
N GLU A 44 6.93 4.10 -19.04
CA GLU A 44 7.53 4.73 -17.87
C GLU A 44 6.57 5.71 -17.21
N LEU A 45 5.95 6.59 -18.00
CA LEU A 45 5.03 7.57 -17.48
C LEU A 45 3.78 6.91 -16.86
N VAL A 46 3.23 5.89 -17.53
CA VAL A 46 2.12 5.09 -16.97
C VAL A 46 2.52 4.47 -15.64
N ALA A 47 3.73 3.91 -15.54
CA ALA A 47 4.22 3.33 -14.29
C ALA A 47 4.34 4.37 -13.16
N VAL A 48 4.92 5.54 -13.44
CA VAL A 48 5.05 6.64 -12.46
C VAL A 48 3.69 7.10 -11.97
N ILE A 49 2.73 7.31 -12.88
CA ILE A 49 1.36 7.74 -12.53
C ILE A 49 0.65 6.65 -11.72
N THR A 50 0.81 5.39 -12.12
CA THR A 50 0.20 4.24 -11.44
C THR A 50 0.77 4.11 -10.02
N GLU A 51 2.08 4.25 -9.85
CA GLU A 51 2.73 4.21 -8.53
C GLU A 51 2.28 5.39 -7.65
N TYR A 52 2.15 6.59 -8.21
CA TYR A 52 1.62 7.75 -7.49
C TYR A 52 0.19 7.48 -6.99
N TRP A 53 -0.70 7.02 -7.87
CA TRP A 53 -2.10 6.75 -7.50
C TRP A 53 -2.23 5.63 -6.48
N GLN A 54 -1.40 4.59 -6.58
CA GLN A 54 -1.35 3.52 -5.59
C GLN A 54 -0.93 4.07 -4.22
N LYS A 55 0.10 4.91 -4.16
CA LYS A 55 0.53 5.54 -2.89
C LYS A 55 -0.55 6.46 -2.31
N GLU A 56 -1.24 7.23 -3.15
CA GLU A 56 -2.34 8.10 -2.72
C GLU A 56 -3.52 7.29 -2.15
N ALA A 57 -3.92 6.22 -2.84
CA ALA A 57 -4.96 5.31 -2.34
C ALA A 57 -4.60 4.65 -1.00
N LEU A 58 -3.32 4.31 -0.79
CA LEU A 58 -2.84 3.81 0.49
C LEU A 58 -2.91 4.90 1.57
N ALA A 59 -2.53 6.14 1.29
CA ALA A 59 -2.66 7.25 2.23
C ALA A 59 -4.13 7.47 2.65
N ASP A 60 -5.05 7.49 1.68
CA ASP A 60 -6.49 7.62 1.93
C ASP A 60 -7.04 6.50 2.83
N ASP A 61 -6.59 5.26 2.66
CA ASP A 61 -7.01 4.13 3.51
C ASP A 61 -6.65 4.37 4.99
N ILE A 62 -5.46 4.90 5.27
CA ILE A 62 -5.06 5.22 6.65
C ILE A 62 -5.89 6.36 7.20
N GLU A 63 -6.07 7.45 6.44
CA GLU A 63 -6.86 8.59 6.90
C GLU A 63 -8.31 8.20 7.22
N GLN A 64 -8.93 7.41 6.35
CA GLN A 64 -10.28 6.88 6.57
C GLN A 64 -10.34 5.96 7.79
N ALA A 65 -9.37 5.06 7.95
CA ALA A 65 -9.31 4.18 9.11
C ALA A 65 -9.17 4.99 10.41
N LEU A 66 -8.36 6.04 10.40
CA LEU A 66 -8.18 6.92 11.56
C LEU A 66 -9.44 7.72 11.85
N ALA A 67 -10.12 8.28 10.86
CA ALA A 67 -11.34 9.07 11.04
C ALA A 67 -12.47 8.26 11.71
N GLN A 68 -12.58 6.97 11.40
CA GLN A 68 -13.60 6.08 11.99
C GLN A 68 -13.40 5.86 13.50
N LEU A 69 -12.17 5.99 14.02
CA LEU A 69 -11.88 5.75 15.44
C LEU A 69 -12.57 6.74 16.38
N ASP A 70 -12.85 7.96 15.90
CA ASP A 70 -13.52 8.98 16.70
C ASP A 70 -14.98 8.60 17.04
N LEU A 71 -15.56 7.65 16.31
CA LEU A 71 -16.93 7.16 16.48
C LEU A 71 -17.03 5.94 17.41
N LEU A 72 -15.91 5.35 17.82
CA LEU A 72 -15.89 4.09 18.58
C LEU A 72 -16.18 4.28 20.08
N THR A 73 -16.82 3.27 20.65
CA THR A 73 -17.00 3.10 22.10
C THR A 73 -15.68 2.77 22.79
N ASP A 74 -15.61 2.91 24.12
CA ASP A 74 -14.40 2.61 24.87
C ASP A 74 -13.96 1.14 24.73
N SER A 75 -14.90 0.20 24.74
CA SER A 75 -14.60 -1.22 24.55
C SER A 75 -14.02 -1.50 23.17
N GLU A 76 -14.56 -0.86 22.13
CA GLU A 76 -14.05 -1.00 20.76
C GLU A 76 -12.64 -0.39 20.65
N LEU A 77 -12.41 0.79 21.24
CA LEU A 77 -11.08 1.41 21.28
C LEU A 77 -10.05 0.53 21.99
N TRP A 78 -10.43 -0.12 23.10
CA TRP A 78 -9.56 -1.07 23.80
C TRP A 78 -9.21 -2.28 22.94
N GLN A 79 -10.17 -2.82 22.18
CA GLN A 79 -9.89 -3.90 21.23
C GLN A 79 -8.98 -3.41 20.12
N THR A 80 -9.26 -2.24 19.54
CA THR A 80 -8.47 -1.65 18.46
C THR A 80 -7.02 -1.37 18.87
N ALA A 81 -6.78 -0.87 20.07
CA ALA A 81 -5.44 -0.59 20.58
C ALA A 81 -4.56 -1.85 20.76
N GLN A 82 -5.20 -3.02 20.91
CA GLN A 82 -4.54 -4.30 21.14
C GLN A 82 -4.37 -5.16 19.87
N ILE A 83 -4.85 -4.71 18.71
CA ILE A 83 -4.68 -5.47 17.46
C ILE A 83 -3.18 -5.63 17.17
N SER A 84 -2.79 -6.80 16.66
CA SER A 84 -1.43 -7.07 16.20
C SER A 84 -1.43 -7.61 14.77
N VAL A 85 -0.31 -7.45 14.08
CA VAL A 85 -0.06 -8.13 12.82
C VAL A 85 0.29 -9.59 13.13
N SER A 86 -0.12 -10.53 12.27
CA SER A 86 0.20 -11.95 12.45
C SER A 86 1.71 -12.20 12.43
N SER A 87 2.17 -13.23 13.13
CA SER A 87 3.59 -13.63 13.15
C SER A 87 4.08 -13.95 11.74
N GLU A 88 3.28 -14.69 10.96
CA GLU A 88 3.57 -15.02 9.56
C GLU A 88 3.90 -13.79 8.70
N LYS A 89 3.12 -12.70 8.82
CA LYS A 89 3.37 -11.46 8.05
C LYS A 89 4.60 -10.70 8.54
N THR A 90 4.92 -10.85 9.82
CA THR A 90 6.12 -10.25 10.44
C THR A 90 7.37 -10.99 9.99
N GLU A 91 7.34 -12.33 10.02
CA GLU A 91 8.40 -13.20 9.51
C GLU A 91 8.62 -12.96 8.01
N TYR A 92 7.54 -12.89 7.23
CA TYR A 92 7.66 -12.64 5.79
C TYR A 92 8.23 -11.25 5.47
N MET A 93 7.86 -10.21 6.22
CA MET A 93 8.49 -8.90 6.08
C MET A 93 10.00 -8.96 6.40
N GLN A 94 10.37 -9.69 7.45
CA GLN A 94 11.77 -9.86 7.84
C GLN A 94 12.57 -10.57 6.72
N GLU A 95 12.03 -11.63 6.14
CA GLU A 95 12.64 -12.32 4.99
C GLU A 95 12.85 -11.39 3.79
N LEU A 96 11.87 -10.54 3.47
CA LEU A 96 11.98 -9.55 2.40
C LEU A 96 13.06 -8.50 2.69
N VAL A 97 13.15 -7.99 3.92
CA VAL A 97 14.20 -7.04 4.33
C VAL A 97 15.58 -7.67 4.20
N GLU A 98 15.74 -8.90 4.66
CA GLU A 98 17.02 -9.62 4.55
C GLU A 98 17.39 -9.90 3.10
N LYS A 99 16.43 -10.30 2.27
CA LYS A 99 16.66 -10.52 0.84
C LYS A 99 17.05 -9.24 0.14
N GLN A 100 16.38 -8.12 0.45
CA GLN A 100 16.67 -6.82 -0.14
C GLN A 100 18.13 -6.41 0.10
N GLN A 101 18.69 -6.71 1.28
CA GLN A 101 20.09 -6.41 1.61
C GLN A 101 21.10 -7.32 0.90
N ARG A 102 20.76 -8.58 0.64
CA ARG A 102 21.66 -9.55 0.00
C ARG A 102 21.66 -9.43 -1.51
N ASP A 103 20.47 -9.51 -2.11
CA ASP A 103 20.29 -9.82 -3.53
C ASP A 103 19.41 -8.78 -4.25
N GLY A 104 18.78 -7.88 -3.49
CA GLY A 104 17.69 -7.05 -3.97
C GLY A 104 16.36 -7.81 -4.08
N LEU A 105 15.27 -7.06 -4.31
CA LEU A 105 13.93 -7.61 -4.46
C LEU A 105 13.52 -7.62 -5.93
N THR A 106 12.81 -8.68 -6.33
CA THR A 106 12.07 -8.71 -7.60
C THR A 106 10.93 -7.69 -7.59
N GLU A 107 10.34 -7.38 -8.75
CA GLU A 107 9.18 -6.47 -8.82
C GLU A 107 8.00 -6.96 -7.98
N TYR A 108 7.70 -8.25 -8.03
CA TYR A 108 6.64 -8.86 -7.23
C TYR A 108 6.93 -8.72 -5.72
N GLU A 109 8.16 -8.99 -5.30
CA GLU A 109 8.55 -8.88 -3.89
C GLU A 109 8.56 -7.43 -3.40
N ASN A 110 8.94 -6.47 -4.25
CA ASN A 110 8.81 -5.05 -3.93
C ASN A 110 7.34 -4.68 -3.70
N GLN A 111 6.42 -5.18 -4.52
CA GLN A 111 4.98 -4.97 -4.32
C GLN A 111 4.51 -5.59 -2.98
N GLN A 112 4.94 -6.81 -2.66
CA GLN A 112 4.62 -7.44 -1.38
C GLN A 112 5.19 -6.65 -0.19
N ALA A 113 6.44 -6.18 -0.29
CA ALA A 113 7.07 -5.36 0.74
C ALA A 113 6.33 -4.03 0.95
N GLN A 114 5.85 -3.39 -0.11
CA GLN A 114 5.05 -2.16 -0.03
C GLN A 114 3.70 -2.41 0.65
N LEU A 115 2.99 -3.48 0.27
CA LEU A 115 1.71 -3.85 0.87
C LEU A 115 1.84 -4.20 2.36
N LEU A 116 2.88 -4.96 2.72
CA LEU A 116 3.17 -5.27 4.12
C LEU A 116 3.52 -4.00 4.89
N SER A 117 4.38 -3.14 4.34
CA SER A 117 4.78 -1.88 4.98
C SER A 117 3.57 -0.99 5.26
N HIS A 118 2.66 -0.90 4.30
CA HIS A 118 1.38 -0.22 4.46
C HIS A 118 0.54 -0.81 5.59
N LEU A 119 0.38 -2.14 5.62
CA LEU A 119 -0.37 -2.84 6.67
C LEU A 119 0.22 -2.56 8.07
N PHE A 120 1.55 -2.62 8.21
CA PHE A 120 2.23 -2.34 9.47
C PHE A 120 2.03 -0.89 9.91
N ASN A 121 2.20 0.07 9.00
CA ASN A 121 2.00 1.50 9.27
C ASN A 121 0.56 1.79 9.69
N ARG A 122 -0.41 1.29 8.93
CA ARG A 122 -1.83 1.42 9.24
C ARG A 122 -2.14 0.86 10.64
N MET A 123 -1.65 -0.35 10.94
CA MET A 123 -1.88 -0.97 12.24
C MET A 123 -1.29 -0.15 13.39
N MET A 124 -0.05 0.31 13.24
CA MET A 124 0.62 1.13 14.24
C MET A 124 -0.15 2.43 14.51
N LEU A 125 -0.54 3.15 13.46
CA LEU A 125 -1.25 4.42 13.57
C LEU A 125 -2.65 4.25 14.16
N VAL A 126 -3.38 3.22 13.74
CA VAL A 126 -4.71 2.90 14.28
C VAL A 126 -4.62 2.60 15.78
N ARG A 127 -3.66 1.79 16.21
CA ARG A 127 -3.45 1.49 17.64
C ARG A 127 -3.07 2.74 18.43
N ALA A 128 -2.16 3.55 17.89
CA ALA A 128 -1.69 4.77 18.52
C ALA A 128 -2.84 5.78 18.71
N LYS A 129 -3.68 5.99 17.67
CA LYS A 129 -4.85 6.87 17.78
C LYS A 129 -5.89 6.31 18.75
N ALA A 130 -6.15 4.99 18.75
CA ALA A 130 -7.05 4.37 19.71
C ALA A 130 -6.58 4.57 21.17
N ALA A 131 -5.28 4.37 21.44
CA ALA A 131 -4.68 4.63 22.75
C ALA A 131 -4.76 6.12 23.12
N ALA A 132 -4.52 7.03 22.18
CA ALA A 132 -4.64 8.48 22.42
C ALA A 132 -6.08 8.88 22.75
N LEU A 133 -7.08 8.29 22.10
CA LEU A 133 -8.49 8.52 22.41
C LEU A 133 -8.88 7.99 23.79
N LEU A 134 -8.43 6.79 24.17
CA LEU A 134 -8.61 6.25 25.52
C LEU A 134 -7.97 7.17 26.57
N LYS A 135 -6.76 7.66 26.32
CA LYS A 135 -6.09 8.60 27.23
C LYS A 135 -6.86 9.91 27.37
N LYS A 136 -7.44 10.42 26.27
CA LYS A 136 -8.29 11.62 26.26
C LYS A 136 -9.59 11.43 27.05
N ARG A 137 -10.06 10.19 27.20
CA ARG A 137 -11.22 9.79 28.00
C ARG A 137 -10.83 9.38 29.43
N ASP A 138 -9.65 9.80 29.90
CA ASP A 138 -9.11 9.55 31.25
C ASP A 138 -8.85 8.07 31.61
N TYR A 139 -8.74 7.18 30.62
CA TYR A 139 -8.29 5.81 30.87
C TYR A 139 -6.78 5.71 31.09
N ASP A 140 -6.36 4.78 31.95
CA ASP A 140 -4.96 4.39 32.09
C ASP A 140 -4.54 3.47 30.93
N ILE A 141 -3.70 4.00 30.04
CA ILE A 141 -3.18 3.28 28.87
C ILE A 141 -1.86 2.56 29.12
N SER A 142 -1.35 2.54 30.35
CA SER A 142 -0.13 1.81 30.71
C SER A 142 -0.11 0.34 30.24
N PRO A 143 -1.24 -0.41 30.24
CA PRO A 143 -1.27 -1.77 29.71
C PRO A 143 -0.96 -1.91 28.22
N LEU A 144 -1.06 -0.83 27.44
CA LEU A 144 -0.83 -0.79 25.99
C LEU A 144 0.63 -0.46 25.63
N ILE A 145 1.41 0.06 26.57
CA ILE A 145 2.83 0.40 26.40
C ILE A 145 3.63 -0.82 26.87
N LYS A 146 3.94 -1.72 25.93
CA LYS A 146 4.83 -2.87 26.14
C LYS A 146 6.01 -2.80 25.19
#